data_AF-A0A3C1I3S9-F1
#
_entry.id   AF-A0A3C1I3S9-F1
#
_cell.length_a   1.000
_cell.length_b   1.000
_cell.length_c   1.000
_cell.angle_alpha   90.00
_cell.angle_beta   90.00
_cell.angle_gamma   90.00
#
_symmetry.space_group_name_H-M   'P 1'
#
loop_
_entity.id
_entity.type
_entity.pdbx_description
1 polymer ?
#
loop_
_entity_poly.entity_id
_entity_poly.type
_entity_poly.pdbx_seq_one_letter_code
_entity_poly.pdbx_strand_id
1 'polypeptide(L)'
;MEHQFLSVEEFNRQLQQWNGQQIKITKHEMDDVDKIVMHLQDISYDLNTRRIDDYVPRYNLLLKGDGRIETLASMSNQPLPASVYEIPLENNTLYEYDGEKFFITTERGVYKIEQVYS
;
A
#
# COMPACT_ATOMS: atom_id res chain seq x y z
N MET A 1 19.42 -6.46 -9.91
CA MET A 1 18.83 -6.92 -8.64
C MET A 1 17.71 -7.88 -9.01
N GLU A 2 17.56 -8.99 -8.29
CA GLU A 2 16.56 -10.02 -8.61
C GLU A 2 15.18 -9.53 -8.17
N HIS A 3 14.28 -9.46 -9.14
CA HIS A 3 12.86 -9.35 -8.88
C HIS A 3 12.38 -10.70 -8.34
N GLN A 4 11.83 -10.72 -7.12
CA GLN A 4 11.36 -11.95 -6.50
C GLN A 4 9.90 -11.84 -6.05
N PHE A 5 9.16 -12.92 -6.23
CA PHE A 5 7.86 -13.12 -5.59
C PHE A 5 8.09 -13.52 -4.13
N LEU A 6 7.28 -12.96 -3.24
CA LEU A 6 7.33 -13.21 -1.81
C LEU A 6 6.05 -13.93 -1.35
N SER A 7 6.17 -14.73 -0.30
CA SER A 7 4.98 -15.09 0.48
C SER A 7 4.45 -13.86 1.24
N VAL A 8 3.18 -13.89 1.66
CA VAL A 8 2.61 -12.79 2.45
C VAL A 8 3.35 -12.60 3.78
N GLU A 9 3.85 -13.66 4.39
CA GLU A 9 4.63 -13.62 5.63
C GLU A 9 6.00 -12.99 5.40
N GLU A 10 6.67 -13.30 4.28
CA GLU A 10 7.96 -12.71 3.92
C GLU A 10 7.83 -11.24 3.56
N PHE A 11 6.80 -10.91 2.76
CA PHE A 11 6.43 -9.54 2.47
C PHE A 11 6.20 -8.75 3.75
N ASN A 12 5.35 -9.24 4.65
CA ASN A 12 5.05 -8.57 5.92
C ASN A 12 6.34 -8.39 6.74
N ARG A 13 7.14 -9.45 6.93
CA ARG A 13 8.38 -9.37 7.70
C ARG A 13 9.34 -8.31 7.17
N GLN A 14 9.47 -8.19 5.85
CA GLN A 14 10.36 -7.19 5.25
C GLN A 14 9.77 -5.78 5.32
N LEU A 15 8.48 -5.60 4.99
CA LEU A 15 7.83 -4.30 5.04
C LEU A 15 7.79 -3.71 6.46
N GLN A 16 7.65 -4.56 7.50
CA GLN A 16 7.70 -4.15 8.91
C GLN A 16 9.02 -3.48 9.30
N GLN A 17 10.12 -3.75 8.57
CA GLN A 17 11.40 -3.07 8.78
C GLN A 17 11.35 -1.59 8.37
N TRP A 18 10.33 -1.18 7.61
CA TRP A 18 10.14 0.20 7.17
C TRP A 18 9.31 1.04 8.15
N ASN A 19 8.86 0.48 9.29
CA ASN A 19 8.24 1.26 10.35
C ASN A 19 9.18 2.36 10.88
N GLY A 20 8.61 3.53 11.16
CA GLY A 20 9.32 4.75 11.54
C GLY A 20 9.95 5.51 10.38
N GLN A 21 9.72 5.09 9.13
CA GLN A 21 10.30 5.73 7.95
C GLN A 21 9.25 6.43 7.10
N GLN A 22 9.70 7.36 6.26
CA GLN A 22 8.85 7.98 5.25
C GLN A 22 8.77 7.09 4.02
N ILE A 23 7.55 6.76 3.62
CA ILE A 23 7.27 5.94 2.45
C ILE A 23 6.40 6.71 1.45
N LYS A 24 6.53 6.36 0.19
CA LYS A 24 5.62 6.75 -0.88
C LYS A 24 4.89 5.53 -1.38
N ILE A 25 3.57 5.66 -1.46
CA ILE A 25 2.68 4.65 -2.01
C ILE A 25 2.14 5.21 -3.33
N THR A 26 2.23 4.42 -4.39
CA THR A 26 1.61 4.74 -5.68
C THR A 26 0.66 3.62 -6.06
N LYS A 27 -0.61 3.95 -6.28
CA LYS A 27 -1.63 3.01 -6.74
C LYS A 27 -1.88 3.29 -8.22
N HIS A 28 -1.70 2.27 -9.06
CA HIS A 28 -2.01 2.30 -10.48
C HIS A 28 -3.27 1.47 -10.74
N GLU A 29 -4.34 2.13 -11.17
CA GLU A 29 -5.53 1.50 -11.77
C GLU A 29 -5.57 1.82 -13.28
N MET A 30 -6.53 1.24 -14.02
CA MET A 30 -6.56 1.33 -15.49
C MET A 30 -6.55 2.76 -16.02
N ASP A 31 -7.25 3.68 -15.33
CA ASP A 31 -7.43 5.07 -15.77
C ASP A 31 -6.96 6.11 -14.73
N ASP A 32 -6.39 5.67 -13.59
CA ASP A 32 -6.05 6.57 -12.49
C ASP A 32 -4.74 6.18 -11.78
N VAL A 33 -4.02 7.20 -11.30
CA VAL A 33 -2.78 7.05 -10.53
C VAL A 33 -2.83 7.94 -9.30
N ASP A 34 -3.00 7.30 -8.14
CA ASP A 34 -2.94 7.96 -6.84
C ASP A 34 -1.52 7.87 -6.26
N LYS A 35 -1.07 8.97 -5.63
CA LYS A 35 0.20 9.01 -4.91
C LYS A 35 -0.01 9.55 -3.50
N ILE A 36 0.63 8.90 -2.54
CA ILE A 36 0.57 9.27 -1.13
C ILE A 36 1.97 9.21 -0.57
N VAL A 37 2.33 10.20 0.23
CA VAL A 37 3.57 10.19 1.03
C VAL A 37 3.19 10.24 2.49
N MET A 38 3.70 9.29 3.28
CA MET A 38 3.38 9.19 4.70
C MET A 38 4.58 8.76 5.54
N HIS A 39 4.56 9.17 6.81
CA HIS A 39 5.44 8.60 7.83
C HIS A 39 4.77 7.33 8.37
N LEU A 40 5.31 6.17 8.01
CA LEU A 40 4.78 4.88 8.41
C LEU A 40 5.10 4.62 9.89
N GLN A 41 4.09 4.43 10.71
CA GLN A 41 4.23 4.22 12.15
C GLN A 41 3.97 2.76 12.55
N ASP A 42 2.98 2.13 11.92
CA ASP A 42 2.55 0.77 12.22
C ASP A 42 1.97 0.10 10.98
N ILE A 43 2.13 -1.22 10.90
CA ILE A 43 1.55 -2.06 9.87
C ILE A 43 0.74 -3.15 10.55
N SER A 44 -0.53 -3.25 10.18
CA SER A 44 -1.43 -4.28 10.70
C SER A 44 -2.33 -4.82 9.59
N TYR A 45 -3.01 -5.93 9.89
CA TYR A 45 -3.98 -6.53 8.99
C TYR A 45 -5.32 -6.59 9.72
N ASP A 46 -6.40 -6.34 8.99
CA ASP A 46 -7.77 -6.54 9.48
C ASP A 46 -8.56 -7.41 8.50
N LEU A 47 -9.56 -8.11 9.03
CA LEU A 47 -10.57 -8.78 8.21
C LEU A 47 -11.47 -7.69 7.62
N ASN A 48 -11.59 -7.67 6.29
CA ASN A 48 -12.52 -6.75 5.67
C ASN A 48 -13.95 -7.25 5.91
N THR A 49 -14.63 -6.63 6.87
CA THR A 49 -16.00 -6.97 7.27
C THR A 49 -17.05 -6.21 6.46
N ARG A 50 -16.65 -5.25 5.61
CA ARG A 50 -17.55 -4.41 4.81
C ARG A 50 -17.79 -5.04 3.44
N ARG A 51 -18.90 -5.79 3.33
CA ARG A 51 -19.44 -6.25 2.04
C ARG A 51 -20.29 -5.13 1.44
N ILE A 52 -19.70 -4.31 0.58
CA ILE A 52 -20.44 -3.23 -0.09
C ILE A 52 -20.95 -3.68 -1.47
N ASP A 53 -20.51 -4.84 -2.00
CA ASP A 53 -21.05 -5.48 -3.21
C ASP A 53 -20.65 -6.98 -3.26
N ASP A 54 -20.90 -7.66 -4.40
CA ASP A 54 -20.41 -9.02 -4.70
C ASP A 54 -18.86 -9.13 -4.72
N TYR A 55 -18.15 -7.99 -4.65
CA TYR A 55 -16.70 -7.93 -4.48
C TYR A 55 -16.33 -7.87 -2.99
N VAL A 56 -15.65 -8.91 -2.50
CA VAL A 56 -15.29 -9.04 -1.08
C VAL A 56 -13.79 -9.32 -0.95
N PRO A 57 -12.94 -8.27 -0.83
CA PRO A 57 -11.60 -8.44 -0.30
C PRO A 57 -11.71 -9.14 1.05
N ARG A 58 -10.81 -10.07 1.35
CA ARG A 58 -10.90 -10.83 2.60
C ARG A 58 -10.15 -10.13 3.72
N TYR A 59 -9.05 -9.47 3.39
CA TYR A 59 -8.18 -8.77 4.33
C TYR A 59 -7.87 -7.38 3.82
N ASN A 60 -7.56 -6.47 4.74
CA ASN A 60 -6.96 -5.18 4.42
C ASN A 60 -5.58 -5.13 5.07
N LEU A 61 -4.57 -4.76 4.29
CA LEU A 61 -3.30 -4.27 4.82
C LEU A 61 -3.49 -2.80 5.21
N LEU A 62 -3.24 -2.52 6.48
CA LEU A 62 -3.39 -1.19 7.07
C LEU A 62 -2.00 -0.60 7.31
N LEU A 63 -1.65 0.42 6.52
CA LEU A 63 -0.45 1.22 6.70
C LEU A 63 -0.83 2.45 7.52
N LYS A 64 -0.46 2.47 8.80
CA LYS A 64 -0.86 3.54 9.72
C LYS A 64 0.23 4.57 9.86
N GLY A 65 -0.19 5.81 9.99
CA GLY A 65 0.68 6.95 10.23
C GLY A 65 0.16 8.21 9.58
N ASP A 66 0.89 9.29 9.81
CA ASP A 66 0.51 10.61 9.32
C ASP A 66 1.11 10.85 7.94
N GLY A 67 0.30 11.38 7.03
CA GLY A 67 0.71 11.54 5.65
C GLY A 67 -0.16 12.51 4.90
N ARG A 68 0.20 12.70 3.64
CA ARG A 68 -0.42 13.65 2.75
C ARG A 68 -0.70 12.96 1.41
N ILE A 69 -1.87 13.22 0.86
CA ILE A 69 -2.25 12.76 -0.47
C ILE A 69 -1.69 13.76 -1.47
N GLU A 70 -0.94 13.26 -2.45
CA GLU A 70 -0.49 14.01 -3.62
C GLU A 70 -1.28 13.52 -4.83
N THR A 71 -2.55 13.92 -4.94
CA THR A 71 -3.34 13.58 -6.12
C THR A 71 -2.93 14.47 -7.28
N LEU A 72 -2.42 13.88 -8.36
CA LEU A 72 -1.98 14.59 -9.57
C LEU A 72 -3.12 15.41 -10.20
N ALA A 73 -4.36 14.93 -10.10
CA ALA A 73 -5.52 15.55 -10.72
C ALA A 73 -5.92 16.91 -10.12
N SER A 74 -5.58 17.19 -8.85
CA SER A 74 -6.08 18.38 -8.13
C SER A 74 -4.99 19.36 -7.70
N MET A 75 -3.70 19.03 -7.88
CA MET A 75 -2.56 19.76 -7.29
C MET A 75 -2.78 20.08 -5.79
N SER A 76 -3.60 19.30 -5.10
CA SER A 76 -3.96 19.55 -3.72
C SER A 76 -3.11 18.68 -2.83
N ASN A 77 -2.48 19.30 -1.84
CA ASN A 77 -1.70 18.61 -0.83
C ASN A 77 -2.56 18.54 0.43
N GLN A 78 -3.45 17.56 0.48
CA GLN A 78 -4.41 17.39 1.58
C GLN A 78 -3.85 16.40 2.59
N PRO A 79 -4.08 16.60 3.91
CA PRO A 79 -3.76 15.58 4.89
C PRO A 79 -4.55 14.30 4.58
N LEU A 80 -3.98 13.14 4.94
CA LEU A 80 -4.72 11.89 4.89
C LEU A 80 -6.02 12.01 5.72
N PRO A 81 -7.20 11.68 5.16
CA PRO A 81 -8.48 11.82 5.86
C PRO A 81 -8.57 11.02 7.16
N ALA A 82 -7.85 9.90 7.21
CA ALA A 82 -7.57 9.11 8.40
C ALA A 82 -6.07 8.79 8.40
N SER A 83 -5.42 8.70 9.55
CA SER A 83 -4.00 8.31 9.67
C SER A 83 -3.75 6.82 9.33
N VAL A 84 -4.41 6.32 8.30
CA VAL A 84 -4.32 4.96 7.76
C VAL A 84 -4.55 4.99 6.25
N TYR A 85 -3.70 4.28 5.53
CA TYR A 85 -3.92 3.90 4.14
C TYR A 85 -4.23 2.40 4.08
N GLU A 86 -5.31 2.05 3.37
CA GLU A 86 -5.78 0.67 3.27
C GLU A 86 -5.48 0.11 1.88
N ILE A 87 -4.85 -1.06 1.85
CA ILE A 87 -4.68 -1.85 0.62
C ILE A 87 -5.56 -3.10 0.78
N PRO A 88 -6.66 -3.22 0.02
CA PRO A 88 -7.46 -4.44 -0.02
C PRO A 88 -6.64 -5.61 -0.55
N LEU A 89 -6.76 -6.76 0.09
CA LEU A 89 -6.06 -7.99 -0.26
C LEU A 89 -7.06 -9.12 -0.53
N GLU A 90 -6.84 -9.79 -1.64
CA GLU A 90 -7.55 -10.98 -2.09
C GLU A 90 -6.67 -12.24 -1.95
N ASN A 91 -7.26 -13.41 -2.20
CA ASN A 91 -6.50 -14.67 -2.12
C ASN A 91 -5.44 -14.81 -3.22
N ASN A 92 -5.64 -14.13 -4.36
CA ASN A 92 -4.74 -14.15 -5.53
C ASN A 92 -3.81 -12.93 -5.57
N THR A 93 -3.75 -12.13 -4.49
CA THR A 93 -2.82 -10.99 -4.41
C THR A 93 -1.38 -11.50 -4.54
N LEU A 94 -0.61 -10.85 -5.42
CA LEU A 94 0.80 -11.13 -5.61
C LEU A 94 1.65 -10.09 -4.88
N TYR A 95 2.71 -10.55 -4.23
CA TYR A 95 3.66 -9.71 -3.50
C TYR A 95 5.03 -9.87 -4.14
N GLU A 96 5.66 -8.75 -4.47
CA GLU A 96 6.95 -8.74 -5.14
C GLU A 96 7.89 -7.73 -4.48
N TYR A 97 9.20 -8.01 -4.55
CA TYR A 97 10.25 -7.08 -4.16
C TYR A 97 11.35 -7.07 -5.22
N ASP A 98 11.73 -5.89 -5.71
CA ASP A 98 12.74 -5.73 -6.77
C ASP A 98 14.17 -5.45 -6.25
N GLY A 99 14.34 -5.39 -4.93
CA GLY A 99 15.57 -4.96 -4.27
C GLY A 99 15.48 -3.58 -3.64
N GLU A 100 14.54 -2.75 -4.08
CA GLU A 100 14.33 -1.37 -3.60
C GLU A 100 12.88 -1.08 -3.20
N LYS A 101 11.91 -1.74 -3.86
CA LYS A 101 10.50 -1.40 -3.81
C LYS A 101 9.66 -2.66 -3.69
N PHE A 102 8.56 -2.51 -2.96
CA PHE A 102 7.53 -3.52 -2.89
C PHE A 102 6.45 -3.26 -3.92
N PHE A 103 5.93 -4.34 -4.51
CA PHE A 103 4.74 -4.31 -5.35
C PHE A 103 3.68 -5.25 -4.78
N ILE A 104 2.43 -4.81 -4.81
CA ILE A 104 1.25 -5.59 -4.46
C ILE A 104 0.31 -5.53 -5.65
N THR A 105 0.09 -6.65 -6.31
CA THR A 105 -0.84 -6.75 -7.44
C THR A 105 -2.14 -7.38 -6.95
N THR A 106 -3.23 -6.61 -7.05
CA THR A 106 -4.60 -7.00 -6.70
C THR A 106 -5.47 -7.09 -7.95
N GLU A 107 -6.73 -7.50 -7.81
CA GLU A 107 -7.65 -7.49 -8.96
C GLU A 107 -7.96 -6.07 -9.47
N ARG A 108 -7.84 -5.06 -8.59
CA ARG A 108 -8.19 -3.67 -8.91
C ARG A 108 -7.03 -2.84 -9.45
N GLY A 109 -5.81 -3.20 -9.09
CA GLY A 109 -4.63 -2.43 -9.49
C GLY A 109 -3.34 -2.88 -8.82
N VAL A 110 -2.28 -2.16 -9.14
CA VAL A 110 -0.93 -2.39 -8.64
C VAL A 110 -0.55 -1.28 -7.67
N TYR A 111 -0.19 -1.67 -6.45
CA TYR A 111 0.36 -0.78 -5.44
C TYR A 111 1.87 -0.92 -5.43
N LYS A 112 2.56 0.21 -5.45
CA LYS A 112 4.02 0.26 -5.31
C LYS A 112 4.36 1.05 -4.06
N ILE A 113 5.20 0.48 -3.20
CA ILE A 113 5.65 1.09 -1.95
C ILE A 113 7.16 1.26 -2.02
N GLU A 114 7.64 2.48 -1.82
CA GLU A 114 9.06 2.82 -1.87
C GLU A 114 9.44 3.77 -0.72
N GLN A 115 10.61 3.58 -0.12
CA GLN A 115 11.15 4.52 0.87
C GLN A 115 11.45 5.86 0.20
N VAL A 116 11.21 6.95 0.93
CA VAL A 116 11.61 8.30 0.52
C VAL A 116 12.92 8.62 1.24
N TYR A 117 13.99 8.79 0.46
CA TYR A 117 15.26 9.28 0.98
C TYR A 117 15.29 10.80 0.89
N SER A 118 15.64 11.45 1.99
CA SER A 118 15.87 12.90 2.09
C SER A 118 17.27 13.30 1.66
#